data_AF-K2BLJ9-F1
#
_entry.id   AF-K2BLJ9-F1
#
_cell.length_a   1.000
_cell.length_b   1.000
_cell.length_c   1.000
_cell.angle_alpha   90.00
_cell.angle_beta   90.00
_cell.angle_gamma   90.00
#
_symmetry.space_group_name_H-M   'P 1'
#
loop_
_entity.id
_entity.type
_entity.pdbx_description
1 polymer ?
#
loop_
_entity_poly.entity_id
_entity_poly.type
_entity_poly.pdbx_seq_one_letter_code
_entity_poly.pdbx_strand_id
1 'polypeptide(L)'
;MFCCRALVDFFIEKSSLNNIRYVKLHRPVVSNKPRNGHDQPKDIVVLSEGIMEILQLSVEELFFQISVECCADGKVSADEFNLLRKISALLGLDKDKANEIANRAVGLFKSGQLPKARKTTPDQLYQELLIKLCADGILDAEEDAVLQSLKQLLGCDVSRFQKLDCKDDQRKIRLKPLLCSNCKGLLPLEKKEWIDCPYCAKKNSIPVSYLDAIATRASLNRHQSKLHEIKDVVGRMPTFFESVISYFPDSLVFFLFALFLMFFQHYINMLLFFPASLYYKKYLLQSFYDFSSPMLLAFMKVSVLYVLLSIPFAFIYKTKRKIAVLGPLQISLAAGPPKIPGGPATCNNCGAALVVKHDSHFVSCGYCETENLVGLPENWLQTARSRLSGVQKSATEAIQNFKKETGRLYETLLSLAILFVIYGFILGSFYATDRSNHFLPLISADQAHRKVIHTDKAANPALSFGEWGHITLSHAQTSREFVDLYFFMNAGEMVKVSWKPDLEHYKELQAQTYFLKDQPEPDRMNFGFFLTFSYNRAGKNVMEQLASIEMTAERAYELKAEISGYHHLRCFFPEHLFKFYLNISRVE
;
A
#
# COMPACT_ATOMS: atom_id res chain seq x y z
N MET A 1 -4.74 -23.04 17.06
CA MET A 1 -4.01 -22.13 17.98
C MET A 1 -2.50 -22.14 17.73
N PHE A 2 -1.84 -23.30 17.56
CA PHE A 2 -0.40 -23.39 17.22
C PHE A 2 0.00 -22.74 15.88
N CYS A 3 -0.80 -22.87 14.81
CA CYS A 3 -0.52 -22.16 13.53
C CYS A 3 -0.61 -20.63 13.64
N CYS A 4 -1.50 -20.09 14.50
CA CYS A 4 -1.58 -18.65 14.71
C CYS A 4 -0.33 -18.13 15.42
N ARG A 5 0.24 -18.89 16.35
CA ARG A 5 1.47 -18.51 17.06
C ARG A 5 2.67 -18.48 16.10
N ALA A 6 2.84 -19.50 15.26
CA ALA A 6 3.92 -19.52 14.25
C ALA A 6 3.79 -18.40 13.19
N LEU A 7 2.56 -18.06 12.77
CA LEU A 7 2.31 -16.92 11.88
C LEU A 7 2.60 -15.58 12.57
N VAL A 8 2.18 -15.42 13.83
CA VAL A 8 2.46 -14.21 14.62
C VAL A 8 3.96 -14.07 14.88
N ASP A 9 4.66 -15.16 15.22
CA ASP A 9 6.10 -15.16 15.46
C ASP A 9 6.89 -14.84 14.17
N PHE A 10 6.47 -15.38 13.00
CA PHE A 10 7.06 -15.02 11.71
C PHE A 10 6.88 -13.54 11.35
N PHE A 11 5.73 -12.94 11.69
CA PHE A 11 5.49 -11.50 11.48
C PHE A 11 6.22 -10.61 12.51
N ILE A 12 6.32 -11.04 13.77
CA ILE A 12 7.07 -10.33 14.82
C ILE A 12 8.57 -10.34 14.47
N GLU A 13 9.12 -11.48 14.04
CA GLU A 13 10.53 -11.63 13.66
C GLU A 13 10.88 -10.73 12.46
N LYS A 14 10.02 -10.67 11.43
CA LYS A 14 10.18 -9.73 10.29
C LYS A 14 10.00 -8.26 10.68
N SER A 15 9.18 -7.95 11.68
CA SER A 15 9.01 -6.58 12.19
C SER A 15 10.19 -6.13 13.07
N SER A 16 10.84 -7.07 13.78
CA SER A 16 11.98 -6.78 14.67
C SER A 16 13.31 -6.58 13.92
N LEU A 17 13.42 -7.08 12.70
CA LEU A 17 14.60 -6.91 11.83
C LEU A 17 14.79 -5.47 11.30
N ASN A 18 13.87 -4.54 11.58
CA ASN A 18 14.05 -3.11 11.28
C ASN A 18 14.85 -2.34 12.36
N ASN A 19 15.46 -3.02 13.32
CA ASN A 19 16.20 -2.38 14.41
C ASN A 19 17.62 -2.96 14.59
N ILE A 20 18.48 -2.93 13.56
CA ILE A 20 19.94 -3.14 13.75
C ILE A 20 20.77 -2.12 12.95
N ARG A 21 21.39 -1.23 13.74
CA ARG A 21 22.75 -0.66 13.68
C ARG A 21 23.46 -0.58 12.33
N TYR A 22 23.87 0.65 12.00
CA TYR A 22 24.97 0.97 11.10
C TYR A 22 26.22 0.13 11.41
N VAL A 23 26.48 -0.89 10.59
CA VAL A 23 27.78 -1.53 10.49
C VAL A 23 28.60 -0.77 9.45
N LYS A 24 29.71 -0.19 9.92
CA LYS A 24 30.72 0.51 9.12
C LYS A 24 31.41 -0.50 8.21
N LEU A 25 31.00 -0.59 6.94
CA LEU A 25 31.65 -1.45 5.95
C LEU A 25 32.83 -0.70 5.31
N HIS A 26 34.03 -1.26 5.51
CA HIS A 26 35.25 -0.95 4.78
C HIS A 26 35.07 -1.22 3.27
N ARG A 27 35.54 -0.29 2.45
CA ARG A 27 35.65 -0.45 0.99
C ARG A 27 36.60 -1.61 0.65
N PRO A 28 36.24 -2.53 -0.26
CA PRO A 28 37.23 -3.29 -1.00
C PRO A 28 37.66 -2.53 -2.27
N VAL A 29 38.97 -2.55 -2.50
CA VAL A 29 39.64 -2.16 -3.74
C VAL A 29 39.25 -3.14 -4.83
N VAL A 30 38.71 -2.65 -5.95
CA VAL A 30 38.44 -3.47 -7.15
C VAL A 30 39.48 -3.11 -8.21
N SER A 31 40.17 -4.14 -8.69
CA SER A 31 41.23 -4.10 -9.70
C SER A 31 40.66 -4.05 -11.12
N ASN A 32 41.36 -3.31 -11.97
CA ASN A 32 41.10 -3.20 -13.41
C ASN A 32 41.54 -4.46 -14.16
N LYS A 33 40.71 -4.93 -15.10
CA LYS A 33 41.15 -5.71 -16.26
C LYS A 33 40.23 -5.42 -17.46
N PRO A 34 40.77 -5.21 -18.69
CA PRO A 34 39.98 -4.79 -19.83
C PRO A 34 39.44 -5.99 -20.62
N ARG A 35 38.28 -5.82 -21.26
CA ARG A 35 37.81 -6.67 -22.35
C ARG A 35 37.37 -5.79 -23.54
N ASN A 36 38.02 -6.05 -24.67
CA ASN A 36 37.65 -5.60 -26.01
C ASN A 36 36.33 -6.25 -26.44
N GLY A 37 35.56 -5.53 -27.26
CA GLY A 37 34.42 -6.09 -27.98
C GLY A 37 33.69 -5.01 -28.77
N HIS A 38 33.91 -5.00 -30.08
CA HIS A 38 33.15 -4.27 -31.09
C HIS A 38 31.64 -4.56 -30.99
N ASP A 39 30.81 -3.52 -31.13
CA ASP A 39 29.73 -3.48 -32.13
C ASP A 39 29.03 -2.10 -32.10
N GLN A 40 28.99 -1.45 -33.26
CA GLN A 40 28.20 -0.23 -33.50
C GLN A 40 26.75 -0.59 -33.84
N PRO A 41 25.80 0.29 -33.49
CA PRO A 41 24.95 0.80 -34.57
C PRO A 41 24.59 2.29 -34.46
N LYS A 42 24.73 2.96 -35.62
CA LYS A 42 23.81 3.91 -36.28
C LYS A 42 23.25 5.10 -35.49
N ASP A 43 23.84 6.26 -35.80
CA ASP A 43 23.21 7.54 -36.15
C ASP A 43 21.84 7.85 -35.53
N ILE A 44 21.88 8.48 -34.35
CA ILE A 44 20.83 9.36 -33.86
C ILE A 44 21.31 10.79 -34.07
N VAL A 45 20.56 11.55 -34.87
CA VAL A 45 20.69 12.99 -35.04
C VAL A 45 20.37 13.66 -33.70
N VAL A 46 21.41 14.02 -32.96
CA VAL A 46 21.31 14.89 -31.78
C VAL A 46 21.19 16.33 -32.27
N LEU A 47 20.00 16.89 -32.19
CA LEU A 47 19.83 18.34 -32.16
C LEU A 47 20.58 18.85 -30.92
N SER A 48 21.58 19.69 -31.15
CA SER A 48 22.47 20.26 -30.15
C SER A 48 21.68 20.95 -29.01
N GLU A 49 21.60 20.31 -27.85
CA GLU A 49 21.48 21.03 -26.58
C GLU A 49 22.80 21.77 -26.36
N GLY A 50 22.85 23.02 -26.84
CA GLY A 50 23.88 23.97 -26.45
C GLY A 50 23.68 24.32 -24.98
N ILE A 51 24.23 23.50 -24.09
CA ILE A 51 24.38 23.81 -22.68
C ILE A 51 25.24 25.06 -22.61
N MET A 52 24.61 26.22 -22.34
CA MET A 52 25.33 27.40 -21.86
C MET A 52 25.95 27.02 -20.52
N GLU A 53 27.21 26.61 -20.56
CA GLU A 53 28.06 26.53 -19.37
C GLU A 53 28.11 27.95 -18.79
N ILE A 54 27.41 28.17 -17.68
CA ILE A 54 27.38 29.46 -17.01
C ILE A 54 28.80 29.69 -16.48
N LEU A 55 29.57 30.54 -17.18
CA LEU A 55 30.89 30.97 -16.75
C LEU A 55 30.75 31.71 -15.42
N GLN A 56 31.05 31.03 -14.31
CA GLN A 56 31.09 31.67 -13.00
C GLN A 56 32.23 32.69 -12.96
N LEU A 57 31.90 33.96 -13.16
CA LEU A 57 32.87 35.05 -13.06
C LEU A 57 33.27 35.25 -11.59
N SER A 58 34.55 35.55 -11.36
CA SER A 58 34.99 36.04 -10.05
C SER A 58 34.35 37.41 -9.79
N VAL A 59 34.23 37.80 -8.52
CA VAL A 59 33.63 39.09 -8.14
C VAL A 59 34.36 40.26 -8.80
N GLU A 60 35.70 40.20 -8.86
CA GLU A 60 36.53 41.20 -9.52
C GLU A 60 36.33 41.23 -11.04
N GLU A 61 36.25 40.07 -11.70
CA GLU A 61 36.03 40.00 -13.14
C GLU A 61 34.62 40.45 -13.51
N LEU A 62 33.60 40.09 -12.72
CA LEU A 62 32.23 40.57 -12.90
C LEU A 62 32.16 42.09 -12.79
N PHE A 63 32.76 42.65 -11.73
CA PHE A 63 32.83 44.10 -11.54
C PHE A 63 33.59 44.80 -12.66
N PHE A 64 34.68 44.19 -13.13
CA PHE A 64 35.46 44.69 -14.27
C PHE A 64 34.64 44.72 -15.56
N GLN A 65 33.92 43.64 -15.89
CA GLN A 65 33.10 43.56 -17.10
C GLN A 65 31.92 44.56 -17.04
N ILE A 66 31.32 44.77 -15.86
CA ILE A 66 30.30 45.84 -15.68
C ILE A 66 30.94 47.22 -15.90
N SER A 67 32.13 47.47 -15.34
CA SER A 67 32.85 48.73 -15.54
C SER A 67 33.21 48.98 -17.01
N VAL A 68 33.54 47.92 -17.75
CA VAL A 68 33.79 47.94 -19.21
C VAL A 68 32.54 48.37 -19.98
N GLU A 69 31.36 47.89 -19.60
CA GLU A 69 30.09 48.31 -20.22
C GLU A 69 29.71 49.75 -19.86
N CYS A 70 29.93 50.21 -18.62
CA CYS A 70 29.75 51.62 -18.25
C CYS A 70 30.72 52.57 -18.98
N CYS A 71 31.82 52.07 -19.55
CA CYS A 71 32.76 52.88 -20.34
C CYS A 71 32.49 52.80 -21.85
N ALA A 72 31.43 52.10 -22.28
CA ALA A 72 31.19 51.76 -23.68
C ALA A 72 31.00 52.99 -24.58
N ASP A 73 30.36 54.04 -24.06
CA ASP A 73 30.06 55.28 -24.76
C ASP A 73 31.23 56.29 -24.75
N GLY A 74 32.30 55.95 -24.02
CA GLY A 74 33.51 56.74 -23.87
C GLY A 74 33.48 57.85 -22.85
N LYS A 75 32.43 57.97 -22.05
CA LYS A 75 32.35 58.92 -20.93
C LYS A 75 31.60 58.29 -19.76
N VAL A 76 32.31 58.04 -18.67
CA VAL A 76 31.65 57.63 -17.41
C VAL A 76 30.96 58.84 -16.81
N SER A 77 29.63 58.85 -16.85
CA SER A 77 28.80 59.87 -16.21
C SER A 77 28.84 59.76 -14.68
N ALA A 78 28.40 60.81 -13.98
CA ALA A 78 28.36 60.81 -12.52
C ALA A 78 27.42 59.72 -11.95
N ASP A 79 26.34 59.42 -12.67
CA ASP A 79 25.36 58.41 -12.28
C ASP A 79 25.93 56.99 -12.44
N GLU A 80 26.65 56.72 -13.54
CA GLU A 80 27.35 55.44 -13.75
C GLU A 80 28.44 55.22 -12.71
N PHE A 81 29.18 56.27 -12.36
CA PHE A 81 30.19 56.19 -11.31
C PHE A 81 29.56 55.89 -9.93
N ASN A 82 28.44 56.54 -9.61
CA ASN A 82 27.70 56.28 -8.38
C ASN A 82 27.14 54.85 -8.36
N LEU A 83 26.64 54.36 -9.49
CA LEU A 83 26.18 52.99 -9.65
C LEU A 83 27.32 51.98 -9.42
N LEU A 84 28.48 52.18 -10.04
CA LEU A 84 29.66 51.33 -9.83
C LEU A 84 30.06 51.29 -8.36
N ARG A 85 30.01 52.42 -7.65
CA ARG A 85 30.32 52.48 -6.22
C ARG A 85 29.32 51.69 -5.35
N LYS A 86 28.03 51.71 -5.70
CA LYS A 86 27.02 50.89 -5.02
C LYS A 86 27.21 49.41 -5.31
N ILE A 87 27.46 49.04 -6.57
CA ILE A 87 27.73 47.65 -6.97
C ILE A 87 28.97 47.13 -6.24
N SER A 88 30.06 47.91 -6.16
CA SER A 88 31.27 47.48 -5.45
C SER A 88 31.01 47.24 -3.96
N ALA A 89 30.22 48.10 -3.32
CA ALA A 89 29.88 47.95 -1.91
C ALA A 89 29.04 46.68 -1.67
N LEU A 90 28.04 46.41 -2.51
CA LEU A 90 27.21 45.21 -2.42
C LEU A 90 27.99 43.93 -2.72
N LEU A 91 28.97 44.00 -3.62
CA LEU A 91 29.87 42.88 -3.92
C LEU A 91 30.97 42.67 -2.86
N GLY A 92 31.05 43.54 -1.85
CA GLY A 92 32.07 43.47 -0.80
C GLY A 92 33.49 43.78 -1.29
N LEU A 93 33.63 44.53 -2.37
CA LEU A 93 34.93 44.97 -2.88
C LEU A 93 35.44 46.18 -2.09
N ASP A 94 36.73 46.15 -1.74
CA ASP A 94 37.39 47.31 -1.13
C ASP A 94 37.37 48.51 -2.10
N LYS A 95 37.24 49.72 -1.54
CA LYS A 95 37.10 50.95 -2.32
C LYS A 95 38.30 51.20 -3.23
N ASP A 96 39.52 50.93 -2.75
CA ASP A 96 40.73 51.15 -3.53
C ASP A 96 40.84 50.11 -4.65
N LYS A 97 40.45 48.86 -4.36
CA LYS A 97 40.40 47.79 -5.36
C LYS A 97 39.35 48.05 -6.44
N ALA A 98 38.15 48.49 -6.07
CA ALA A 98 37.11 48.86 -7.01
C ALA A 98 37.56 50.02 -7.92
N ASN A 99 38.22 51.03 -7.35
CA ASN A 99 38.78 52.15 -8.12
C ASN A 99 39.89 51.69 -9.07
N GLU A 100 40.78 50.78 -8.64
CA GLU A 100 41.83 50.19 -9.48
C GLU A 100 41.20 49.48 -10.70
N ILE A 101 40.19 48.64 -10.46
CA ILE A 101 39.50 47.88 -11.51
C ILE A 101 38.75 48.82 -12.47
N ALA A 102 38.03 49.82 -11.96
CA ALA A 102 37.33 50.80 -12.79
C ALA A 102 38.31 51.64 -13.63
N ASN A 103 39.42 52.10 -13.04
CA ASN A 103 40.47 52.83 -13.77
C ASN A 103 41.13 51.97 -14.84
N ARG A 104 41.28 50.67 -14.61
CA ARG A 104 41.76 49.72 -15.62
C ARG A 104 40.80 49.64 -16.81
N ALA A 105 39.48 49.60 -16.58
CA ALA A 105 38.49 49.63 -17.65
C ALA A 105 38.56 50.94 -18.47
N VAL A 106 38.69 52.09 -17.79
CA VAL A 106 38.89 53.40 -18.43
C VAL A 106 40.19 53.46 -19.24
N GLY A 107 41.28 52.85 -18.73
CA GLY A 107 42.54 52.73 -19.45
C GLY A 107 42.41 51.95 -20.77
N LEU A 108 41.65 50.86 -20.75
CA LEU A 108 41.35 50.06 -21.95
C LEU A 108 40.45 50.80 -22.94
N PHE A 109 39.56 51.66 -22.46
CA PHE A 109 38.81 52.58 -23.33
C PHE A 109 39.78 53.53 -24.05
N LYS A 110 40.65 54.21 -23.30
CA LYS A 110 41.61 55.18 -23.85
C LYS A 110 42.59 54.55 -24.86
N SER A 111 42.93 53.28 -24.68
CA SER A 111 43.80 52.55 -25.61
C SER A 111 43.09 51.92 -26.81
N GLY A 112 41.76 52.06 -26.91
CA GLY A 112 40.96 51.48 -28.01
C GLY A 112 40.84 49.95 -27.97
N GLN A 113 41.18 49.31 -26.85
CA GLN A 113 41.18 47.83 -26.72
C GLN A 113 39.89 47.26 -26.12
N LEU A 114 38.93 48.12 -25.79
CA LEU A 114 37.65 47.76 -25.16
C LEU A 114 36.89 46.59 -25.81
N PRO A 115 36.71 46.53 -27.14
CA PRO A 115 35.91 45.46 -27.76
C PRO A 115 36.51 44.07 -27.52
N LYS A 116 37.83 43.98 -27.33
CA LYS A 116 38.54 42.71 -27.04
C LYS A 116 38.44 42.31 -25.57
N ALA A 117 38.15 43.26 -24.68
CA ALA A 117 38.05 43.01 -23.25
C ALA A 117 36.67 42.51 -22.81
N ARG A 118 35.63 42.75 -23.63
CA ARG A 118 34.28 42.22 -23.41
C ARG A 118 34.29 40.70 -23.61
N LYS A 119 34.13 39.97 -22.52
CA LYS A 119 34.03 38.50 -22.54
C LYS A 119 32.60 38.00 -22.45
N THR A 120 31.68 38.85 -22.01
CA THR A 120 30.36 38.45 -21.53
C THR A 120 29.33 39.41 -22.09
N THR A 121 28.14 38.89 -22.43
CA THR A 121 27.05 39.73 -22.93
C THR A 121 26.40 40.53 -21.80
N PRO A 122 25.79 41.70 -22.06
CA PRO A 122 25.10 42.49 -21.02
C PRO A 122 24.05 41.69 -20.23
N ASP A 123 23.29 40.84 -20.91
CA ASP A 123 22.28 39.97 -20.27
C ASP A 123 22.92 38.98 -19.28
N GLN A 124 24.07 38.39 -19.64
CA GLN A 124 24.82 37.49 -18.76
C GLN A 124 25.44 38.23 -17.57
N LEU A 125 25.92 39.47 -17.75
CA LEU A 125 26.46 40.28 -16.65
C LEU A 125 25.38 40.64 -15.63
N TYR A 126 24.21 41.05 -16.11
CA TYR A 126 23.05 41.29 -15.26
C TYR A 126 22.67 40.04 -14.47
N GLN A 127 22.63 38.88 -15.15
CA GLN A 127 22.30 37.60 -14.53
C GLN A 127 23.33 37.17 -13.47
N GLU A 128 24.63 37.28 -13.76
CA GLU A 128 25.69 36.96 -12.80
C GLU A 128 25.64 37.88 -11.57
N LEU A 129 25.38 39.18 -11.76
CA LEU A 129 25.22 40.10 -10.63
C LEU A 129 23.99 39.75 -9.79
N LEU A 130 22.85 39.48 -10.42
CA LEU A 130 21.64 39.03 -9.72
C LEU A 130 21.92 37.78 -8.88
N ILE A 131 22.69 36.83 -9.40
CA ILE A 131 23.09 35.61 -8.68
C ILE A 131 23.95 35.93 -7.46
N LYS A 132 24.92 36.84 -7.61
CA LYS A 132 25.81 37.23 -6.52
C LYS A 132 25.10 38.02 -5.42
N LEU A 133 24.19 38.91 -5.79
CA LEU A 133 23.40 39.67 -4.81
C LEU A 133 22.38 38.76 -4.11
N CYS A 134 21.72 37.85 -4.83
CA CYS A 134 20.83 36.86 -4.23
C CYS A 134 21.56 35.67 -3.57
N ALA A 135 22.84 35.79 -3.19
CA ALA A 135 23.60 34.65 -2.66
C ALA A 135 23.04 34.12 -1.32
N ASP A 136 22.39 34.97 -0.53
CA ASP A 136 21.68 34.61 0.70
C ASP A 136 20.20 34.21 0.47
N GLY A 137 19.74 34.27 -0.80
CA GLY A 137 18.38 33.98 -1.22
C GLY A 137 17.35 35.07 -0.87
N ILE A 138 17.80 36.23 -0.39
CA ILE A 138 16.98 37.40 -0.07
C ILE A 138 17.46 38.53 -0.99
N LEU A 139 16.53 39.29 -1.56
CA LEU A 139 16.87 40.51 -2.30
C LEU A 139 16.26 41.69 -1.54
N ASP A 140 17.10 42.57 -1.02
CA ASP A 140 16.61 43.74 -0.31
C ASP A 140 16.32 44.92 -1.26
N ALA A 141 15.78 46.00 -0.69
CA ALA A 141 15.35 47.15 -1.47
C ALA A 141 16.53 47.95 -2.07
N GLU A 142 17.72 47.88 -1.46
CA GLU A 142 18.91 48.57 -1.96
C GLU A 142 19.54 47.78 -3.11
N GLU A 143 19.64 46.46 -2.97
CA GLU A 143 20.12 45.55 -4.02
C GLU A 143 19.24 45.61 -5.27
N ASP A 144 17.91 45.61 -5.11
CA ASP A 144 16.97 45.73 -6.23
C ASP A 144 17.09 47.10 -6.94
N ALA A 145 17.24 48.19 -6.19
CA ALA A 145 17.43 49.53 -6.78
C ALA A 145 18.72 49.60 -7.62
N VAL A 146 19.79 48.94 -7.18
CA VAL A 146 21.05 48.82 -7.94
C VAL A 146 20.85 47.98 -9.20
N LEU A 147 20.15 46.86 -9.11
CA LEU A 147 19.83 46.02 -10.26
C LEU A 147 18.98 46.75 -11.30
N GLN A 148 17.97 47.53 -10.89
CA GLN A 148 17.16 48.31 -11.84
C GLN A 148 17.99 49.39 -12.55
N SER A 149 18.88 50.06 -11.82
CA SER A 149 19.78 51.07 -12.39
C SER A 149 20.74 50.43 -13.40
N LEU A 150 21.33 49.28 -13.07
CA LEU A 150 22.20 48.54 -13.99
C LEU A 150 21.44 48.04 -15.22
N LYS A 151 20.21 47.58 -15.04
CA LYS A 151 19.36 47.12 -16.13
C LYS A 151 19.06 48.23 -17.15
N GLN A 152 18.75 49.44 -16.67
CA GLN A 152 18.55 50.61 -17.53
C GLN A 152 19.83 50.94 -18.30
N LEU A 153 20.98 50.88 -17.63
CA LEU A 153 22.29 51.13 -18.24
C LEU A 153 22.65 50.11 -19.32
N LEU A 154 22.44 48.81 -19.06
CA LEU A 154 22.79 47.73 -19.97
C LEU A 154 21.82 47.56 -21.14
N GLY A 155 20.67 48.25 -21.13
CA GLY A 155 19.65 48.11 -22.18
C GLY A 155 19.01 46.72 -22.25
N CYS A 156 19.04 45.96 -21.15
CA CYS A 156 18.56 44.58 -21.09
C CYS A 156 17.03 44.50 -21.26
N ASP A 157 16.57 43.74 -22.26
CA ASP A 157 15.15 43.49 -22.51
C ASP A 157 14.59 42.45 -21.51
N VAL A 158 13.67 42.91 -20.66
CA VAL A 158 13.03 42.13 -19.58
C VAL A 158 12.36 40.86 -20.10
N SER A 159 11.90 40.88 -21.35
CA SER A 159 11.17 39.75 -21.94
C SER A 159 12.06 38.50 -22.13
N ARG A 160 13.38 38.66 -22.27
CA ARG A 160 14.32 37.54 -22.47
C ARG A 160 14.63 36.77 -21.21
N PHE A 161 14.50 37.39 -20.03
CA PHE A 161 14.80 36.74 -18.74
C PHE A 161 13.68 35.82 -18.23
N GLN A 162 12.49 35.83 -18.86
CA GLN A 162 11.37 34.95 -18.48
C GLN A 162 11.63 33.46 -18.75
N LYS A 163 12.67 33.12 -19.54
CA LYS A 163 12.94 31.75 -20.02
C LYS A 163 14.13 31.05 -19.38
N LEU A 164 14.74 31.63 -18.35
CA LEU A 164 15.66 30.87 -17.50
C LEU A 164 14.83 29.89 -16.67
N ASP A 165 14.57 28.73 -17.28
CA ASP A 165 14.18 27.49 -16.60
C ASP A 165 15.22 27.26 -15.51
N CYS A 166 14.94 27.83 -14.34
CA CYS A 166 15.61 27.48 -13.10
C CYS A 166 15.21 26.04 -12.83
N LYS A 167 15.98 25.10 -13.40
CA LYS A 167 16.14 23.78 -12.80
C LYS A 167 16.54 24.07 -11.35
N ASP A 168 15.69 23.64 -10.44
CA ASP A 168 15.70 23.82 -9.00
C ASP A 168 14.90 24.99 -8.43
N ASP A 169 14.00 24.59 -7.53
CA ASP A 169 13.24 25.32 -6.50
C ASP A 169 14.03 26.37 -5.67
N GLN A 170 15.27 26.68 -6.02
CA GLN A 170 16.24 27.37 -5.16
C GLN A 170 16.30 28.90 -5.28
N ARG A 171 15.59 29.54 -6.23
CA ARG A 171 15.59 31.00 -6.35
C ARG A 171 14.21 31.64 -6.19
N LYS A 172 13.48 31.20 -5.16
CA LYS A 172 12.34 32.01 -4.66
C LYS A 172 12.92 33.23 -3.96
N ILE A 173 12.86 34.40 -4.61
CA ILE A 173 13.23 35.68 -4.02
C ILE A 173 12.47 35.82 -2.70
N ARG A 174 13.17 35.87 -1.56
CA ARG A 174 12.52 36.07 -0.26
C ARG A 174 12.51 37.56 0.06
N LEU A 175 11.33 38.10 0.35
CA LEU A 175 11.18 39.49 0.80
C LEU A 175 11.26 39.55 2.33
N LYS A 176 11.87 40.62 2.87
CA LYS A 176 11.92 40.85 4.31
C LYS A 176 10.53 41.25 4.84
N PRO A 177 10.04 40.68 5.95
CA PRO A 177 8.74 41.06 6.50
C PRO A 177 8.68 42.56 6.83
N LEU A 178 7.65 43.26 6.33
CA LEU A 178 7.47 44.68 6.63
C LEU A 178 6.97 44.85 8.07
N LEU A 179 7.51 45.85 8.75
CA LEU A 179 7.10 46.23 10.10
C LEU A 179 6.34 47.55 10.06
N CYS A 180 5.30 47.68 10.88
CA CYS A 180 4.55 48.92 11.00
C CYS A 180 5.46 50.06 11.46
N SER A 181 5.37 51.21 10.80
CA SER A 181 6.12 52.41 11.16
C SER A 181 5.85 52.90 12.58
N ASN A 182 4.66 52.60 13.14
CA ASN A 182 4.22 53.04 14.47
C ASN A 182 4.47 51.97 15.55
N CYS A 183 3.74 50.85 15.50
CA CYS A 183 3.77 49.85 16.57
C CYS A 183 4.79 48.72 16.34
N LYS A 184 5.56 48.75 15.24
CA LYS A 184 6.48 47.67 14.83
C LYS A 184 5.84 46.29 14.61
N GLY A 185 4.50 46.20 14.61
CA GLY A 185 3.78 44.97 14.29
C GLY A 185 4.02 44.53 12.84
N LEU A 186 4.03 43.21 12.60
CA LEU A 186 4.17 42.64 11.26
C LEU A 186 2.98 43.03 10.38
N LEU A 187 3.27 43.54 9.18
CA LEU A 187 2.24 43.87 8.19
C LEU A 187 2.01 42.66 7.27
N PRO A 188 0.75 42.31 6.96
CA PRO A 188 0.46 41.39 5.86
C PRO A 188 0.93 42.00 4.52
N LEU A 189 1.06 41.22 3.46
CA LEU A 189 1.34 41.76 2.13
C LEU A 189 0.12 41.53 1.22
N GLU A 190 -0.51 42.62 0.78
CA GLU A 190 -1.63 42.62 -0.17
C GLU A 190 -1.24 43.33 -1.47
N LYS A 191 -1.99 43.08 -2.54
CA LYS A 191 -1.83 43.77 -3.83
C LYS A 191 -2.49 45.15 -3.79
N LYS A 192 -2.01 46.02 -2.90
CA LYS A 192 -2.45 47.40 -2.70
C LYS A 192 -1.24 48.27 -2.38
N GLU A 193 -1.23 49.54 -2.76
CA GLU A 193 -0.13 50.47 -2.47
C GLU A 193 0.00 50.78 -0.97
N TRP A 194 -1.09 50.63 -0.22
CA TRP A 194 -1.18 50.92 1.20
C TRP A 194 -1.77 49.74 1.94
N ILE A 195 -1.28 49.51 3.16
CA ILE A 195 -1.85 48.53 4.07
C ILE A 195 -2.10 49.13 5.46
N ASP A 196 -3.29 48.88 5.98
CA ASP A 196 -3.65 49.21 7.36
C ASP A 196 -2.99 48.22 8.32
N CYS A 197 -2.31 48.73 9.33
CA CYS A 197 -1.71 47.87 10.34
C CYS A 197 -2.82 47.14 11.13
N PRO A 198 -2.81 45.78 11.21
CA PRO A 198 -3.86 45.04 11.89
C PRO A 198 -3.90 45.29 13.41
N TYR A 199 -2.87 45.93 13.97
CA TYR A 199 -2.76 46.22 15.40
C TYR A 199 -3.13 47.65 15.79
N CYS A 200 -2.76 48.64 14.97
CA CYS A 200 -2.95 50.07 15.30
C CYS A 200 -3.70 50.87 14.23
N ALA A 201 -4.21 50.21 13.19
CA ALA A 201 -4.93 50.78 12.05
C ALA A 201 -4.18 51.86 11.24
N LYS A 202 -2.91 52.17 11.56
CA LYS A 202 -2.12 53.13 10.79
C LYS A 202 -1.84 52.59 9.38
N LYS A 203 -2.08 53.41 8.36
CA LYS A 203 -1.67 53.16 6.96
C LYS A 203 -0.16 53.18 6.82
N ASN A 204 0.40 52.15 6.17
CA ASN A 204 1.82 52.07 5.80
C ASN A 204 1.91 51.88 4.28
N SER A 205 2.83 52.60 3.64
CA SER A 205 3.10 52.41 2.21
C SER A 205 3.88 51.11 1.99
N ILE A 206 3.53 50.39 0.93
CA ILE A 206 4.27 49.20 0.49
C ILE A 206 5.31 49.66 -0.56
N PRO A 207 6.60 49.30 -0.43
CA PRO A 207 7.60 49.65 -1.43
C PRO A 207 7.24 49.11 -2.82
N VAL A 208 7.53 49.88 -3.87
CA VAL A 208 7.22 49.50 -5.27
C VAL A 208 7.84 48.16 -5.66
N SER A 209 9.08 47.88 -5.21
CA SER A 209 9.75 46.60 -5.42
C SER A 209 8.97 45.39 -4.89
N TYR A 210 8.24 45.55 -3.79
CA TYR A 210 7.39 44.49 -3.23
C TYR A 210 6.14 44.28 -4.10
N LEU A 211 5.55 45.36 -4.64
CA LEU A 211 4.41 45.28 -5.53
C LEU A 211 4.77 44.57 -6.84
N ASP A 212 5.94 44.87 -7.40
CA ASP A 212 6.46 44.23 -8.61
C ASP A 212 6.77 42.74 -8.37
N ALA A 213 7.34 42.40 -7.21
CA ALA A 213 7.55 41.01 -6.82
C ALA A 213 6.22 40.24 -6.69
N ILE A 214 5.19 40.83 -6.07
CA ILE A 214 3.84 40.22 -5.99
C ILE A 214 3.24 40.02 -7.39
N ALA A 215 3.35 41.01 -8.27
CA ALA A 215 2.82 40.95 -9.62
C ALA A 215 3.49 39.83 -10.44
N THR A 216 4.82 39.73 -10.34
CA THR A 216 5.62 38.69 -10.99
C THR A 216 5.27 37.28 -10.46
N ARG A 217 5.01 37.14 -9.17
CA ARG A 217 4.59 35.86 -8.58
C ARG A 217 3.19 35.43 -9.00
N ALA A 218 2.28 36.38 -9.15
CA ALA A 218 0.91 36.10 -9.57
C ALA A 218 0.83 35.48 -10.98
N SER A 219 1.78 35.78 -11.87
CA SER A 219 1.85 35.14 -13.18
C SER A 219 2.41 33.71 -13.11
N LEU A 220 3.43 33.47 -12.26
CA LEU A 220 4.03 32.14 -12.06
C LEU A 220 3.08 31.13 -11.40
N ASN A 221 2.21 31.59 -10.49
CA ASN A 221 1.25 30.73 -9.79
C ASN A 221 0.20 30.09 -10.72
N ARG A 222 0.03 30.55 -11.96
CA ARG A 222 -0.89 29.94 -12.94
C ARG A 222 -0.52 28.50 -13.29
N HIS A 223 0.73 28.08 -13.07
CA HIS A 223 1.18 26.71 -13.35
C HIS A 223 0.96 25.71 -12.19
N GLN A 224 0.46 26.14 -11.03
CA GLN A 224 0.32 25.30 -9.84
C GLN A 224 -0.97 24.45 -9.78
N SER A 225 -1.68 24.24 -10.89
CA SER A 225 -2.95 23.49 -10.93
C SER A 225 -2.86 22.10 -10.30
N LYS A 226 -1.74 21.39 -10.44
CA LYS A 226 -1.52 20.06 -9.82
C LYS A 226 -1.35 20.09 -8.29
N LEU A 227 -0.94 21.22 -7.72
CA LEU A 227 -0.82 21.36 -6.26
C LEU A 227 -2.17 21.53 -5.59
N HIS A 228 -3.19 22.02 -6.29
CA HIS A 228 -4.53 22.19 -5.72
C HIS A 228 -5.16 20.88 -5.26
N GLU A 229 -4.96 19.78 -5.99
CA GLU A 229 -5.48 18.46 -5.60
C GLU A 229 -4.87 17.98 -4.26
N ILE A 230 -3.56 18.18 -4.09
CA ILE A 230 -2.88 17.84 -2.84
C ILE A 230 -3.34 18.78 -1.71
N LYS A 231 -3.50 20.08 -2.00
CA LYS A 231 -3.99 21.07 -1.03
C LYS A 231 -5.37 20.67 -0.50
N ASP A 232 -6.32 20.30 -1.36
CA ASP A 232 -7.65 19.91 -0.91
C ASP A 232 -7.64 18.68 -0.01
N VAL A 233 -6.74 17.71 -0.26
CA VAL A 233 -6.59 16.53 0.59
C VAL A 233 -5.95 16.87 1.93
N VAL A 234 -4.95 17.76 1.95
CA VAL A 234 -4.23 18.17 3.17
C VAL A 234 -5.06 19.13 4.01
N GLY A 235 -5.93 19.94 3.41
CA GLY A 235 -6.78 20.91 4.11
C GLY A 235 -7.97 20.28 4.85
N ARG A 236 -8.38 19.07 4.45
CA ARG A 236 -9.48 18.36 5.12
C ARG A 236 -9.04 17.80 6.45
N MET A 237 -9.80 18.14 7.49
CA MET A 237 -9.65 17.52 8.80
C MET A 237 -9.98 16.02 8.68
N PRO A 238 -9.21 15.12 9.35
CA PRO A 238 -9.57 13.72 9.39
C PRO A 238 -10.97 13.57 10.00
N THR A 239 -11.80 12.75 9.37
CA THR A 239 -13.15 12.47 9.90
C THR A 239 -13.07 11.78 11.26
N PHE A 240 -14.17 11.77 12.01
CA PHE A 240 -14.25 11.04 13.27
C PHE A 240 -13.84 9.56 13.10
N PHE A 241 -14.30 8.90 12.02
CA PHE A 241 -13.97 7.51 11.73
C PHE A 241 -12.49 7.29 11.42
N GLU A 242 -11.90 8.16 10.59
CA GLU A 242 -10.46 8.16 10.31
C GLU A 242 -9.67 8.30 11.63
N SER A 243 -10.08 9.24 12.49
CA SER A 243 -9.46 9.46 13.80
C SER A 243 -9.55 8.22 14.69
N VAL A 244 -10.71 7.59 14.82
CA VAL A 244 -10.90 6.36 15.59
C VAL A 244 -10.01 5.23 15.06
N ILE A 245 -9.95 5.03 13.75
CA ILE A 245 -9.09 4.02 13.12
C ILE A 245 -7.61 4.23 13.46
N SER A 246 -7.16 5.49 13.52
CA SER A 246 -5.77 5.81 13.83
C SER A 246 -5.36 5.45 15.26
N TYR A 247 -6.32 5.34 16.19
CA TYR A 247 -6.04 4.98 17.59
C TYR A 247 -5.78 3.48 17.79
N PHE A 248 -6.28 2.63 16.90
CA PHE A 248 -6.05 1.20 17.06
C PHE A 248 -4.58 0.88 16.79
N PRO A 249 -3.89 0.11 17.65
CA PRO A 249 -2.55 -0.37 17.34
C PRO A 249 -2.62 -1.39 16.19
N ASP A 250 -1.53 -1.53 15.42
CA ASP A 250 -1.48 -2.48 14.31
C ASP A 250 -1.74 -3.92 14.77
N SER A 251 -1.27 -4.30 15.95
CA SER A 251 -1.53 -5.60 16.57
C SER A 251 -3.02 -5.90 16.76
N LEU A 252 -3.82 -4.91 17.15
CA LEU A 252 -5.27 -5.07 17.30
C LEU A 252 -5.95 -5.23 15.94
N VAL A 253 -5.50 -4.50 14.91
CA VAL A 253 -6.02 -4.67 13.55
C VAL A 253 -5.75 -6.10 13.04
N PHE A 254 -4.54 -6.61 13.26
CA PHE A 254 -4.20 -8.00 12.92
C PHE A 254 -5.01 -9.02 13.74
N PHE A 255 -5.25 -8.76 15.02
CA PHE A 255 -6.09 -9.62 15.86
C PHE A 255 -7.54 -9.68 15.37
N LEU A 256 -8.15 -8.52 15.08
CA LEU A 256 -9.50 -8.44 14.51
C LEU A 256 -9.58 -9.14 13.14
N PHE A 257 -8.54 -9.00 12.33
CA PHE A 257 -8.43 -9.71 11.05
C PHE A 257 -8.40 -11.23 11.24
N ALA A 258 -7.62 -11.75 12.18
CA ALA A 258 -7.58 -13.18 12.49
C ALA A 258 -8.92 -13.71 13.04
N LEU A 259 -9.60 -12.93 13.89
CA LEU A 259 -10.91 -13.26 14.41
C LEU A 259 -11.96 -13.29 13.28
N PHE A 260 -11.89 -12.34 12.36
CA PHE A 260 -12.75 -12.28 11.18
C PHE A 260 -12.51 -13.48 10.26
N LEU A 261 -11.26 -13.85 10.00
CA LEU A 261 -10.91 -15.07 9.24
C LEU A 261 -11.61 -16.31 9.82
N MET A 262 -11.50 -16.52 11.13
CA MET A 262 -12.10 -17.66 11.84
C MET A 262 -13.63 -17.67 11.71
N PHE A 263 -14.27 -16.52 11.87
CA PHE A 263 -15.73 -16.40 11.79
C PHE A 263 -16.23 -16.60 10.35
N PHE A 264 -15.67 -15.87 9.39
CA PHE A 264 -16.10 -15.90 7.99
C PHE A 264 -15.83 -17.23 7.30
N GLN A 265 -14.82 -17.99 7.75
CA GLN A 265 -14.57 -19.33 7.24
C GLN A 265 -15.81 -20.25 7.36
N HIS A 266 -16.62 -20.08 8.41
CA HIS A 266 -17.87 -20.81 8.60
C HIS A 266 -18.98 -20.28 7.68
N TYR A 267 -19.16 -18.96 7.61
CA TYR A 267 -20.19 -18.33 6.77
C TYR A 267 -19.96 -18.56 5.27
N ILE A 268 -18.71 -18.64 4.81
CA ILE A 268 -18.41 -18.92 3.40
C ILE A 268 -18.90 -20.32 3.00
N ASN A 269 -18.78 -21.33 3.87
CA ASN A 269 -19.34 -22.65 3.59
C ASN A 269 -20.86 -22.58 3.43
N MET A 270 -21.50 -21.81 4.29
CA MET A 270 -22.95 -21.56 4.26
C MET A 270 -23.41 -20.78 3.02
N LEU A 271 -22.69 -19.74 2.62
CA LEU A 271 -23.10 -18.87 1.51
C LEU A 271 -22.75 -19.44 0.13
N LEU A 272 -21.62 -20.14 0.00
CA LEU A 272 -21.17 -20.67 -1.29
C LEU A 272 -21.53 -22.14 -1.47
N PHE A 273 -21.16 -23.00 -0.52
CA PHE A 273 -21.22 -24.44 -0.74
C PHE A 273 -22.61 -25.02 -0.48
N PHE A 274 -23.40 -24.44 0.42
CA PHE A 274 -24.77 -24.91 0.63
C PHE A 274 -25.66 -24.69 -0.61
N PRO A 275 -25.75 -23.49 -1.23
CA PRO A 275 -26.50 -23.32 -2.47
C PRO A 275 -25.97 -24.16 -3.62
N ALA A 276 -24.64 -24.28 -3.76
CA ALA A 276 -24.03 -25.16 -4.76
C ALA A 276 -24.44 -26.62 -4.54
N SER A 277 -24.41 -27.11 -3.29
CA SER A 277 -24.84 -28.46 -2.96
C SER A 277 -26.32 -28.71 -3.25
N LEU A 278 -27.19 -27.73 -2.98
CA LEU A 278 -28.61 -27.81 -3.32
C LEU A 278 -28.81 -27.82 -4.84
N TYR A 279 -28.05 -27.03 -5.58
CA TYR A 279 -28.11 -27.00 -7.04
C TYR A 279 -27.70 -28.35 -7.62
N TYR A 280 -26.57 -28.91 -7.18
CA TYR A 280 -26.10 -30.22 -7.61
C TYR A 280 -27.08 -31.35 -7.22
N LYS A 281 -27.61 -31.34 -5.99
CA LYS A 281 -28.60 -32.31 -5.53
C LYS A 281 -29.90 -32.24 -6.35
N LYS A 282 -30.43 -31.03 -6.58
CA LYS A 282 -31.74 -30.84 -7.22
C LYS A 282 -31.72 -30.96 -8.74
N TYR A 283 -30.69 -30.44 -9.40
CA TYR A 283 -30.65 -30.32 -10.86
C TYR A 283 -29.72 -31.32 -11.54
N LEU A 284 -28.62 -31.70 -10.89
CA LEU A 284 -27.65 -32.64 -11.46
C LEU A 284 -27.77 -34.05 -10.89
N LEU A 285 -28.57 -34.24 -9.83
CA LEU A 285 -28.66 -35.48 -9.07
C LEU A 285 -27.27 -36.03 -8.73
N GLN A 286 -26.37 -35.15 -8.26
CA GLN A 286 -24.97 -35.46 -7.94
C GLN A 286 -24.58 -34.89 -6.58
N SER A 287 -23.70 -35.58 -5.87
CA SER A 287 -23.06 -35.05 -4.66
C SER A 287 -22.03 -33.98 -5.03
N PHE A 288 -22.28 -32.72 -4.65
CA PHE A 288 -21.33 -31.63 -4.92
C PHE A 288 -19.93 -31.90 -4.33
N TYR A 289 -19.87 -32.52 -3.16
CA TYR A 289 -18.61 -32.77 -2.46
C TYR A 289 -17.76 -33.84 -3.18
N ASP A 290 -18.39 -34.90 -3.68
CA ASP A 290 -17.67 -36.02 -4.32
C ASP A 290 -17.12 -35.63 -5.69
N PHE A 291 -17.88 -34.88 -6.47
CA PHE A 291 -17.51 -34.48 -7.82
C PHE A 291 -16.58 -33.26 -7.86
N SER A 292 -16.46 -32.52 -6.77
CA SER A 292 -15.57 -31.36 -6.70
C SER A 292 -14.14 -31.74 -6.33
N SER A 293 -13.16 -31.12 -6.98
CA SER A 293 -11.75 -31.21 -6.58
C SER A 293 -11.54 -30.53 -5.20
N PRO A 294 -10.93 -31.21 -4.21
CA PRO A 294 -10.64 -30.62 -2.90
C PRO A 294 -9.82 -29.34 -2.99
N MET A 295 -8.85 -29.30 -3.93
CA MET A 295 -8.05 -28.10 -4.19
C MET A 295 -8.89 -26.96 -4.74
N LEU A 296 -9.79 -27.24 -5.69
CA LEU A 296 -10.68 -26.22 -6.25
C LEU A 296 -11.59 -25.61 -5.16
N LEU A 297 -12.19 -26.46 -4.31
CA LEU A 297 -13.02 -25.99 -3.19
C LEU A 297 -12.22 -25.10 -2.22
N ALA A 298 -10.99 -25.50 -1.89
CA ALA A 298 -10.10 -24.70 -1.06
C ALA A 298 -9.78 -23.34 -1.71
N PHE A 299 -9.34 -23.33 -2.97
CA PHE A 299 -8.99 -22.09 -3.68
C PHE A 299 -10.19 -21.16 -3.90
N MET A 300 -11.38 -21.68 -4.19
CA MET A 300 -12.60 -20.85 -4.28
C MET A 300 -12.88 -20.17 -2.94
N LYS A 301 -12.84 -20.93 -1.83
CA LYS A 301 -13.05 -20.40 -0.49
C LYS A 301 -12.02 -19.35 -0.10
N VAL A 302 -10.74 -19.65 -0.35
CA VAL A 302 -9.61 -18.74 -0.07
C VAL A 302 -9.71 -17.47 -0.93
N SER A 303 -10.13 -17.58 -2.20
CA SER A 303 -10.27 -16.44 -3.10
C SER A 303 -11.40 -15.50 -2.65
N VAL A 304 -12.56 -16.05 -2.26
CA VAL A 304 -13.66 -15.24 -1.71
C VAL A 304 -13.24 -14.58 -0.40
N LEU A 305 -12.56 -15.32 0.47
CA LEU A 305 -12.04 -14.78 1.73
C LEU A 305 -11.00 -13.67 1.49
N TYR A 306 -10.12 -13.84 0.50
CA TYR A 306 -9.13 -12.82 0.11
C TYR A 306 -9.80 -11.55 -0.36
N VAL A 307 -10.81 -11.62 -1.24
CA VAL A 307 -11.54 -10.43 -1.73
C VAL A 307 -12.26 -9.73 -0.58
N LEU A 308 -12.98 -10.48 0.26
CA LEU A 308 -13.74 -9.92 1.38
C LEU A 308 -12.83 -9.24 2.42
N LEU A 309 -11.59 -9.71 2.58
CA LEU A 309 -10.66 -9.20 3.59
C LEU A 309 -9.71 -8.14 3.06
N SER A 310 -9.26 -8.26 1.81
CA SER A 310 -8.33 -7.31 1.20
C SER A 310 -8.94 -5.92 1.06
N ILE A 311 -10.25 -5.81 0.78
CA ILE A 311 -10.92 -4.52 0.62
C ILE A 311 -10.97 -3.73 1.95
N PRO A 312 -11.53 -4.25 3.06
CA PRO A 312 -11.50 -3.55 4.35
C PRO A 312 -10.08 -3.32 4.87
N PHE A 313 -9.19 -4.29 4.69
CA PHE A 313 -7.80 -4.16 5.13
C PHE A 313 -7.07 -3.04 4.37
N ALA A 314 -7.19 -3.00 3.04
CA ALA A 314 -6.62 -1.93 2.22
C ALA A 314 -7.21 -0.57 2.61
N PHE A 315 -8.51 -0.51 2.89
CA PHE A 315 -9.17 0.72 3.34
C PHE A 315 -8.64 1.20 4.70
N ILE A 316 -8.61 0.32 5.71
CA ILE A 316 -8.11 0.64 7.06
C ILE A 316 -6.64 1.07 6.98
N TYR A 317 -5.84 0.33 6.23
CA TYR A 317 -4.42 0.58 6.11
C TYR A 317 -4.11 1.88 5.35
N LYS A 318 -4.82 2.14 4.24
CA LYS A 318 -4.75 3.41 3.51
C LYS A 318 -5.15 4.58 4.41
N THR A 319 -6.20 4.40 5.22
CA THR A 319 -6.69 5.42 6.16
C THR A 319 -5.67 5.72 7.26
N LYS A 320 -5.15 4.69 7.94
CA LYS A 320 -4.12 4.84 8.95
C LYS A 320 -2.87 5.53 8.41
N ARG A 321 -2.37 5.07 7.25
CA ARG A 321 -1.20 5.67 6.61
C ARG A 321 -1.44 7.10 6.17
N LYS A 322 -2.61 7.38 5.58
CA LYS A 322 -3.01 8.74 5.22
C LYS A 322 -2.91 9.65 6.44
N ILE A 323 -3.45 9.26 7.60
CA ILE A 323 -3.40 10.09 8.82
C ILE A 323 -1.98 10.21 9.36
N ALA A 324 -1.23 9.11 9.39
CA ALA A 324 0.15 9.08 9.88
C ALA A 324 1.08 9.98 9.07
N VAL A 325 0.82 10.16 7.76
CA VAL A 325 1.63 11.02 6.90
C VAL A 325 1.06 12.44 6.78
N LEU A 326 -0.27 12.58 6.71
CA LEU A 326 -0.91 13.89 6.63
C LEU A 326 -0.72 14.70 7.92
N GLY A 327 -0.70 14.06 9.09
CA GLY A 327 -0.51 14.76 10.37
C GLY A 327 0.79 15.59 10.40
N PRO A 328 1.97 14.97 10.22
CA PRO A 328 3.24 15.70 10.12
C PRO A 328 3.26 16.76 9.02
N LEU A 329 2.70 16.44 7.84
CA LEU A 329 2.63 17.40 6.74
C LEU A 329 1.77 18.62 7.09
N GLN A 330 0.58 18.39 7.65
CA GLN A 330 -0.33 19.44 8.11
C GLN A 330 0.32 20.32 9.17
N ILE A 331 1.06 19.75 10.13
CA ILE A 331 1.81 20.55 11.13
C ILE A 331 2.93 21.34 10.48
N SER A 332 3.70 20.71 9.58
CA SER A 332 4.82 21.38 8.90
C SER A 332 4.34 22.57 8.06
N LEU A 333 3.11 22.50 7.52
CA LEU A 333 2.49 23.55 6.74
C LEU A 333 1.65 24.50 7.61
N ALA A 334 1.29 24.13 8.84
CA ALA A 334 0.41 24.92 9.69
C ALA A 334 1.02 26.31 9.95
N ALA A 335 0.24 27.36 9.72
CA ALA A 335 0.62 28.72 10.04
C ALA A 335 1.04 28.84 11.52
N GLY A 336 2.02 29.70 11.78
CA GLY A 336 2.42 30.07 13.12
C GLY A 336 1.30 30.84 13.83
N PRO A 337 1.20 30.73 15.17
CA PRO A 337 0.25 31.53 15.93
C PRO A 337 0.53 33.04 15.74
N PRO A 338 -0.48 33.90 15.96
CA PRO A 338 -0.26 35.33 15.92
C PRO A 338 0.72 35.75 17.03
N LYS A 339 1.67 36.64 16.74
CA LYS A 339 2.64 37.13 17.74
C LYS A 339 1.98 37.91 18.88
N ILE A 340 0.83 38.52 18.61
CA ILE A 340 0.05 39.30 19.56
C ILE A 340 -1.38 38.75 19.51
N PRO A 341 -2.05 38.49 20.65
CA PRO A 341 -3.43 38.03 20.68
C PRO A 341 -4.35 38.92 19.83
N GLY A 342 -5.19 38.31 18.99
CA GLY A 342 -6.07 39.01 18.04
C GLY A 342 -5.40 39.45 16.72
N GLY A 343 -4.08 39.25 16.57
CA GLY A 343 -3.36 39.53 15.33
C GLY A 343 -3.56 38.46 14.24
N PRO A 344 -3.05 38.71 13.01
CA PRO A 344 -3.04 37.72 11.94
C PRO A 344 -2.11 36.54 12.25
N ALA A 345 -2.45 35.36 11.75
CA ALA A 345 -1.57 34.20 11.73
C ALA A 345 -0.24 34.54 11.04
N THR A 346 0.83 33.86 11.43
CA THR A 346 2.18 34.10 10.89
C THR A 346 2.63 32.98 9.97
N CYS A 347 3.53 33.30 9.05
CA CYS A 347 4.16 32.32 8.18
C CYS A 347 5.03 31.36 9.00
N ASN A 348 4.84 30.07 8.84
CA ASN A 348 5.62 29.01 9.50
C ASN A 348 7.12 29.05 9.18
N ASN A 349 7.52 29.65 8.04
CA ASN A 349 8.90 29.69 7.57
C ASN A 349 9.58 31.03 7.89
N CYS A 350 9.02 32.17 7.47
CA CYS A 350 9.64 33.48 7.68
C CYS A 350 9.04 34.30 8.84
N GLY A 351 7.96 33.83 9.47
CA GLY A 351 7.30 34.52 10.58
C GLY A 351 6.51 35.78 10.20
N ALA A 352 6.36 36.11 8.90
CA ALA A 352 5.60 37.27 8.44
C ALA A 352 4.09 37.12 8.67
N ALA A 353 3.35 38.23 8.78
CA ALA A 353 1.89 38.19 8.90
C ALA A 353 1.22 37.68 7.60
N LEU A 354 0.20 36.84 7.73
CA LEU A 354 -0.55 36.26 6.62
C LEU A 354 -1.90 36.96 6.42
N VAL A 355 -2.31 37.10 5.17
CA VAL A 355 -3.65 37.58 4.78
C VAL A 355 -4.55 36.36 4.64
N VAL A 356 -5.32 36.05 5.68
CA VAL A 356 -6.22 34.89 5.68
C VAL A 356 -7.60 35.34 5.20
N LYS A 357 -8.04 34.82 4.05
CA LYS A 357 -9.43 35.01 3.60
C LYS A 357 -10.37 34.12 4.41
N HIS A 358 -11.59 34.57 4.62
CA HIS A 358 -12.65 33.71 5.15
C HIS A 358 -12.76 32.44 4.30
N ASP A 359 -12.87 31.29 4.97
CA ASP A 359 -12.99 29.95 4.38
C ASP A 359 -11.78 29.43 3.57
N SER A 360 -10.64 30.13 3.59
CA SER A 360 -9.41 29.59 3.00
C SER A 360 -8.75 28.58 3.93
N HIS A 361 -8.39 27.40 3.41
CA HIS A 361 -7.56 26.41 4.10
C HIS A 361 -6.06 26.61 3.86
N PHE A 362 -5.70 27.27 2.76
CA PHE A 362 -4.32 27.55 2.39
C PHE A 362 -4.14 29.02 2.05
N VAL A 363 -3.02 29.57 2.52
CA VAL A 363 -2.57 30.92 2.19
C VAL A 363 -1.09 30.87 1.85
N SER A 364 -0.73 31.38 0.67
CA SER A 364 0.67 31.58 0.32
C SER A 364 1.20 32.85 0.99
N CYS A 365 2.37 32.75 1.63
CA CYS A 365 2.99 33.90 2.25
C CYS A 365 3.41 34.92 1.18
N GLY A 366 2.92 36.16 1.26
CA GLY A 366 3.31 37.22 0.34
C GLY A 366 4.81 37.59 0.39
N TYR A 367 5.57 37.14 1.41
CA TYR A 367 6.99 37.46 1.56
C TYR A 367 7.92 36.37 0.99
N CYS A 368 7.76 35.13 1.45
CA CYS A 368 8.64 34.00 1.09
C CYS A 368 7.94 32.91 0.26
N GLU A 369 6.68 33.13 -0.14
CA GLU A 369 5.85 32.20 -0.94
C GLU A 369 5.66 30.82 -0.31
N THR A 370 5.95 30.67 0.98
CA THR A 370 5.69 29.40 1.66
C THR A 370 4.18 29.24 1.81
N GLU A 371 3.67 28.09 1.40
CA GLU A 371 2.28 27.71 1.58
C GLU A 371 2.04 27.42 3.05
N ASN A 372 1.05 28.09 3.62
CA ASN A 372 0.64 27.94 5.00
C ASN A 372 -0.78 27.38 5.06
N LEU A 373 -0.94 26.29 5.79
CA LEU A 373 -2.24 25.72 6.13
C LEU A 373 -2.84 26.53 7.29
N VAL A 374 -4.05 27.03 7.07
CA VAL A 374 -4.80 27.88 7.98
C VAL A 374 -6.17 27.25 8.26
N GLY A 375 -6.86 27.70 9.32
CA GLY A 375 -8.20 27.22 9.64
C GLY A 375 -8.27 25.84 10.32
N LEU A 376 -7.14 25.29 10.76
CA LEU A 376 -7.14 24.10 11.61
C LEU A 376 -7.49 24.47 13.06
N PRO A 377 -8.29 23.66 13.78
CA PRO A 377 -8.56 23.87 15.20
C PRO A 377 -7.29 23.86 16.05
N GLU A 378 -7.11 24.88 16.89
CA GLU A 378 -5.90 25.05 17.71
C GLU A 378 -5.66 23.88 18.67
N ASN A 379 -6.74 23.32 19.24
CA ASN A 379 -6.68 22.13 20.10
C ASN A 379 -6.09 20.89 19.38
N TRP A 380 -6.44 20.71 18.11
CA TRP A 380 -5.89 19.65 17.27
C TRP A 380 -4.42 19.92 16.98
N LEU A 381 -4.06 21.15 16.58
CA LEU A 381 -2.66 21.52 16.32
C LEU A 381 -1.77 21.33 17.55
N GLN A 382 -2.23 21.69 18.74
CA GLN A 382 -1.49 21.48 19.98
C GLN A 382 -1.27 19.99 20.28
N THR A 383 -2.33 19.18 20.14
CA THR A 383 -2.25 17.72 20.33
C THR A 383 -1.34 17.07 19.29
N ALA A 384 -1.39 17.54 18.05
CA ALA A 384 -0.58 17.02 16.97
C ALA A 384 0.90 17.42 17.15
N ARG A 385 1.17 18.67 17.54
CA ARG A 385 2.53 19.18 17.85
C ARG A 385 3.15 18.44 19.03
N SER A 386 2.39 18.15 20.09
CA SER A 386 2.91 17.40 21.25
C SER A 386 3.26 15.95 20.91
N ARG A 387 2.53 15.33 19.97
CA ARG A 387 2.83 13.96 19.48
C ARG A 387 4.03 13.92 18.54
N LEU A 388 4.34 15.02 17.86
CA LEU A 388 5.35 15.08 16.80
C LEU A 388 6.61 15.86 17.18
N SER A 389 6.80 16.18 18.47
CA SER A 389 7.92 16.99 18.98
C SER A 389 9.34 16.39 18.81
N GLY A 390 9.50 15.36 17.97
CA GLY A 390 10.80 14.77 17.62
C GLY A 390 10.93 14.24 16.19
N VAL A 391 9.91 14.36 15.34
CA VAL A 391 9.85 13.61 14.07
C VAL A 391 9.50 14.55 12.90
N GLN A 392 10.53 14.83 12.09
CA GLN A 392 10.56 15.55 10.80
C GLN A 392 10.61 17.08 10.80
N LYS A 393 11.65 17.61 10.16
CA LYS A 393 11.94 19.05 10.05
C LYS A 393 11.58 19.65 8.68
N SER A 394 11.22 18.87 7.66
CA SER A 394 10.93 19.42 6.33
C SER A 394 9.70 18.81 5.64
N ALA A 395 8.95 19.68 4.95
CA ALA A 395 7.80 19.27 4.13
C ALA A 395 8.20 18.34 2.98
N THR A 396 9.42 18.47 2.45
CA THR A 396 9.94 17.59 1.39
C THR A 396 10.10 16.15 1.86
N GLU A 397 10.57 15.95 3.09
CA GLU A 397 10.70 14.63 3.70
C GLU A 397 9.32 13.98 3.94
N ALA A 398 8.33 14.78 4.37
CA ALA A 398 6.95 14.32 4.53
C ALA A 398 6.32 13.89 3.18
N ILE A 399 6.57 14.65 2.10
CA ILE A 399 6.09 14.29 0.74
C ILE A 399 6.80 13.04 0.21
N GLN A 400 8.12 12.91 0.41
CA GLN A 400 8.87 11.72 0.01
C GLN A 400 8.39 10.48 0.79
N ASN A 401 8.13 10.62 2.09
CA ASN A 401 7.54 9.56 2.89
C ASN A 401 6.13 9.21 2.44
N PHE A 402 5.30 10.19 2.08
CA PHE A 402 3.99 9.92 1.49
C PHE A 402 4.10 9.05 0.24
N LYS A 403 4.96 9.42 -0.71
CA LYS A 403 5.18 8.65 -1.94
C LYS A 403 5.71 7.24 -1.63
N LYS A 404 6.70 7.12 -0.74
CA LYS A 404 7.28 5.84 -0.33
C LYS A 404 6.26 4.92 0.35
N GLU A 405 5.45 5.47 1.25
CA GLU A 405 4.41 4.71 1.96
C GLU A 405 3.24 4.32 1.05
N THR A 406 2.94 5.13 0.03
CA THR A 406 1.93 4.77 -0.98
C THR A 406 2.41 3.59 -1.83
N GLY A 407 3.70 3.53 -2.18
CA GLY A 407 4.31 2.38 -2.88
C GLY A 407 4.27 1.08 -2.08
N ARG A 408 4.55 1.15 -0.77
CA ARG A 408 4.53 -0.02 0.15
C ARG A 408 3.15 -0.70 0.27
N LEU A 409 2.05 -0.02 -0.09
CA LEU A 409 0.72 -0.63 -0.07
C LEU A 409 0.65 -1.81 -1.04
N TYR A 410 1.21 -1.65 -2.24
CA TYR A 410 1.23 -2.70 -3.25
C TYR A 410 2.05 -3.91 -2.79
N GLU A 411 3.21 -3.68 -2.17
CA GLU A 411 4.04 -4.74 -1.59
C GLU A 411 3.30 -5.52 -0.50
N THR A 412 2.50 -4.82 0.31
CA THR A 412 1.71 -5.44 1.39
C THR A 412 0.56 -6.27 0.82
N LEU A 413 -0.16 -5.76 -0.19
CA LEU A 413 -1.23 -6.49 -0.87
C LEU A 413 -0.70 -7.72 -1.62
N LEU A 414 0.46 -7.61 -2.27
CA LEU A 414 1.13 -8.73 -2.91
C LEU A 414 1.55 -9.80 -1.88
N SER A 415 2.14 -9.38 -0.77
CA SER A 415 2.51 -10.28 0.33
C SER A 415 1.28 -11.00 0.91
N LEU A 416 0.16 -10.29 1.04
CA LEU A 416 -1.11 -10.86 1.45
C LEU A 416 -1.63 -11.88 0.43
N ALA A 417 -1.58 -11.56 -0.87
CA ALA A 417 -2.00 -12.50 -1.92
C ALA A 417 -1.19 -13.80 -1.88
N ILE A 418 0.15 -13.71 -1.73
CA ILE A 418 1.02 -14.88 -1.59
C ILE A 418 0.65 -15.71 -0.36
N LEU A 419 0.40 -15.05 0.79
CA LEU A 419 -0.04 -15.72 2.00
C LEU A 419 -1.34 -16.50 1.80
N PHE A 420 -2.31 -15.93 1.08
CA PHE A 420 -3.57 -16.60 0.77
C PHE A 420 -3.37 -17.79 -0.17
N VAL A 421 -2.47 -17.70 -1.15
CA VAL A 421 -2.11 -18.85 -2.00
C VAL A 421 -1.57 -20.01 -1.16
N ILE A 422 -0.62 -19.73 -0.25
CA ILE A 422 -0.07 -20.74 0.68
C ILE A 422 -1.18 -21.33 1.56
N TYR A 423 -2.04 -20.47 2.11
CA TYR A 423 -3.19 -20.90 2.92
C TYR A 423 -4.15 -21.79 2.11
N GLY A 424 -4.36 -21.50 0.82
CA GLY A 424 -5.14 -22.31 -0.10
C GLY A 424 -4.58 -23.72 -0.26
N PHE A 425 -3.26 -23.86 -0.41
CA PHE A 425 -2.61 -25.18 -0.46
C PHE A 425 -2.76 -25.94 0.86
N ILE A 426 -2.56 -25.29 2.00
CA ILE A 426 -2.74 -25.91 3.32
C ILE A 426 -4.18 -26.40 3.50
N LEU A 427 -5.16 -25.55 3.17
CA LEU A 427 -6.57 -25.90 3.28
C LEU A 427 -6.97 -27.01 2.30
N GLY A 428 -6.42 -27.00 1.08
CA GLY A 428 -6.60 -28.05 0.09
C GLY A 428 -6.05 -29.39 0.56
N SER A 429 -4.87 -29.39 1.21
CA SER A 429 -4.30 -30.58 1.83
C SER A 429 -5.16 -31.10 2.98
N PHE A 430 -5.74 -30.22 3.80
CA PHE A 430 -6.71 -30.64 4.83
C PHE A 430 -7.95 -31.28 4.20
N TYR A 431 -8.54 -30.67 3.18
CA TYR A 431 -9.69 -31.27 2.49
C TYR A 431 -9.36 -32.58 1.77
N ALA A 432 -8.16 -32.70 1.20
CA ALA A 432 -7.69 -33.95 0.63
C ALA A 432 -7.49 -35.03 1.72
N THR A 433 -7.00 -34.63 2.90
CA THR A 433 -6.80 -35.53 4.05
C THR A 433 -8.12 -35.95 4.67
N ASP A 434 -9.07 -35.03 4.85
CA ASP A 434 -10.41 -35.36 5.33
C ASP A 434 -11.08 -36.35 4.38
N ARG A 435 -11.01 -36.10 3.06
CA ARG A 435 -11.54 -37.02 2.04
C ARG A 435 -10.82 -38.37 2.05
N SER A 436 -9.49 -38.41 2.21
CA SER A 436 -8.73 -39.66 2.26
C SER A 436 -8.91 -40.43 3.57
N ASN A 437 -9.20 -39.76 4.68
CA ASN A 437 -9.60 -40.39 5.94
C ASN A 437 -10.91 -41.15 5.82
N HIS A 438 -11.72 -40.84 4.81
CA HIS A 438 -12.92 -41.60 4.44
C HIS A 438 -12.66 -42.64 3.32
N PHE A 439 -11.41 -42.86 2.91
CA PHE A 439 -10.97 -43.87 1.93
C PHE A 439 -11.62 -43.82 0.55
N LEU A 440 -12.26 -42.71 0.20
CA LEU A 440 -12.98 -42.58 -1.08
C LEU A 440 -12.01 -42.14 -2.18
N PRO A 441 -11.77 -42.97 -3.22
CA PRO A 441 -10.97 -42.54 -4.35
C PRO A 441 -11.62 -41.35 -5.07
N LEU A 442 -10.80 -40.56 -5.76
CA LEU A 442 -11.32 -39.51 -6.63
C LEU A 442 -12.16 -40.18 -7.73
N ILE A 443 -13.30 -39.59 -8.07
CA ILE A 443 -14.11 -40.06 -9.20
C ILE A 443 -13.31 -39.78 -10.48
N SER A 444 -12.71 -40.83 -11.02
CA SER A 444 -11.98 -40.83 -12.30
C SER A 444 -12.88 -41.26 -13.45
N ALA A 445 -12.54 -40.83 -14.66
CA ALA A 445 -13.30 -41.18 -15.87
C ALA A 445 -13.28 -42.68 -16.22
N ASP A 446 -12.29 -43.42 -15.71
CA ASP A 446 -12.09 -44.86 -15.97
C ASP A 446 -13.11 -45.78 -15.28
N GLN A 447 -14.03 -45.21 -14.47
CA GLN A 447 -15.04 -45.94 -13.68
C GLN A 447 -14.46 -47.02 -12.75
N ALA A 448 -13.15 -47.02 -12.46
CA ALA A 448 -12.53 -48.05 -11.62
C ALA A 448 -13.16 -48.12 -10.23
N HIS A 449 -13.52 -46.95 -9.69
CA HIS A 449 -14.24 -46.77 -8.42
C HIS A 449 -15.63 -47.44 -8.38
N ARG A 450 -16.22 -47.84 -9.53
CA ARG A 450 -17.50 -48.54 -9.57
C ARG A 450 -17.39 -50.05 -9.33
N LYS A 451 -16.19 -50.63 -9.49
CA LYS A 451 -15.98 -52.08 -9.41
C LYS A 451 -15.74 -52.58 -7.99
N VAL A 452 -15.44 -51.67 -7.07
CA VAL A 452 -14.92 -51.98 -5.75
C VAL A 452 -15.82 -51.36 -4.68
N ILE A 453 -16.08 -52.12 -3.62
CA ILE A 453 -16.72 -51.64 -2.39
C ILE A 453 -15.59 -51.41 -1.39
N HIS A 454 -15.38 -50.15 -1.04
CA HIS A 454 -14.39 -49.75 -0.07
C HIS A 454 -14.91 -49.98 1.34
N THR A 455 -14.04 -50.40 2.22
CA THR A 455 -14.30 -50.59 3.65
C THR A 455 -13.52 -49.52 4.41
N ASP A 456 -13.95 -49.19 5.62
CA ASP A 456 -13.10 -48.36 6.49
C ASP A 456 -11.77 -49.09 6.80
N LYS A 457 -10.80 -48.36 7.38
CA LYS A 457 -9.46 -48.83 7.82
C LYS A 457 -9.46 -50.19 8.57
N ALA A 458 -10.64 -50.62 9.00
CA ALA A 458 -10.93 -51.96 9.45
C ALA A 458 -10.82 -53.01 8.32
N ALA A 459 -11.80 -53.17 7.42
CA ALA A 459 -11.90 -54.42 6.65
C ALA A 459 -11.08 -54.45 5.35
N ASN A 460 -9.75 -54.53 5.43
CA ASN A 460 -8.91 -54.87 4.27
C ASN A 460 -9.03 -56.39 4.02
N PRO A 461 -9.41 -56.90 2.83
CA PRO A 461 -9.44 -56.28 1.51
C PRO A 461 -10.81 -55.71 1.08
N ALA A 462 -10.80 -54.86 0.05
CA ALA A 462 -12.00 -54.34 -0.58
C ALA A 462 -12.86 -55.45 -1.20
N LEU A 463 -14.19 -55.26 -1.22
CA LEU A 463 -15.12 -56.27 -1.73
C LEU A 463 -15.46 -56.03 -3.21
N SER A 464 -15.72 -57.12 -3.94
CA SER A 464 -16.27 -57.10 -5.30
C SER A 464 -17.80 -57.06 -5.25
N PHE A 465 -18.42 -56.37 -6.22
CA PHE A 465 -19.86 -56.47 -6.40
C PHE A 465 -20.27 -57.87 -6.89
N GLY A 466 -21.39 -58.39 -6.38
CA GLY A 466 -21.98 -59.67 -6.79
C GLY A 466 -21.39 -60.90 -6.08
N GLU A 467 -20.25 -60.75 -5.39
CA GLU A 467 -19.60 -61.83 -4.65
C GLU A 467 -19.93 -61.75 -3.15
N TRP A 468 -19.91 -62.91 -2.47
CA TRP A 468 -20.03 -62.95 -1.02
C TRP A 468 -18.70 -62.58 -0.38
N GLY A 469 -18.61 -61.38 0.20
CA GLY A 469 -17.49 -60.91 0.99
C GLY A 469 -17.59 -61.34 2.45
N HIS A 470 -16.49 -61.83 3.03
CA HIS A 470 -16.41 -62.14 4.46
C HIS A 470 -15.97 -60.90 5.26
N ILE A 471 -16.82 -60.42 6.16
CA ILE A 471 -16.57 -59.26 7.01
C ILE A 471 -16.23 -59.72 8.41
N THR A 472 -15.10 -59.27 8.95
CA THR A 472 -14.64 -59.60 10.31
C THR A 472 -14.40 -58.34 11.15
N LEU A 473 -15.03 -58.28 12.33
CA LEU A 473 -14.99 -57.19 13.31
C LEU A 473 -13.62 -56.98 13.96
N SER A 474 -12.69 -57.94 13.87
CA SER A 474 -11.32 -57.84 14.41
C SER A 474 -10.56 -56.60 13.90
N HIS A 475 -11.06 -56.01 12.82
CA HIS A 475 -10.49 -54.81 12.26
C HIS A 475 -11.18 -53.50 12.70
N ALA A 476 -12.40 -53.56 13.25
CA ALA A 476 -13.04 -52.41 13.84
C ALA A 476 -12.44 -52.14 15.23
N GLN A 477 -12.28 -50.86 15.60
CA GLN A 477 -11.86 -50.52 16.95
C GLN A 477 -12.80 -51.20 17.95
N THR A 478 -12.27 -51.83 19.00
CA THR A 478 -12.99 -52.66 19.99
C THR A 478 -14.18 -51.98 20.70
N SER A 479 -14.39 -50.68 20.46
CA SER A 479 -15.52 -49.88 20.93
C SER A 479 -16.63 -49.66 19.90
N ARG A 480 -16.52 -50.17 18.67
CA ARG A 480 -17.51 -49.95 17.60
C ARG A 480 -18.33 -51.22 17.34
N GLU A 481 -19.64 -51.05 17.35
CA GLU A 481 -20.64 -52.09 17.03
C GLU A 481 -21.01 -52.10 15.55
N PHE A 482 -20.21 -51.50 14.67
CA PHE A 482 -20.52 -51.38 13.25
C PHE A 482 -19.30 -51.39 12.34
N VAL A 483 -19.53 -51.75 11.07
CA VAL A 483 -18.58 -51.60 9.95
C VAL A 483 -19.18 -50.66 8.90
N ASP A 484 -18.33 -49.78 8.36
CA ASP A 484 -18.71 -48.80 7.36
C ASP A 484 -18.20 -49.24 5.97
N LEU A 485 -19.13 -49.40 5.02
CA LEU A 485 -18.86 -49.76 3.64
C LEU A 485 -19.22 -48.60 2.72
N TYR A 486 -18.35 -48.28 1.78
CA TYR A 486 -18.51 -47.17 0.86
C TYR A 486 -18.47 -47.64 -0.58
N PHE A 487 -19.44 -47.19 -1.38
CA PHE A 487 -19.49 -47.54 -2.78
C PHE A 487 -20.17 -46.45 -3.61
N PHE A 488 -19.73 -46.31 -4.86
CA PHE A 488 -20.28 -45.30 -5.76
C PHE A 488 -21.52 -45.84 -6.50
N MET A 489 -22.60 -45.07 -6.48
CA MET A 489 -23.80 -45.31 -7.28
C MET A 489 -24.13 -44.11 -8.16
N ASN A 490 -24.75 -44.36 -9.32
CA ASN A 490 -25.39 -43.32 -10.11
C ASN A 490 -26.83 -43.07 -9.63
N ALA A 491 -27.35 -41.87 -9.88
CA ALA A 491 -28.76 -41.57 -9.64
C ALA A 491 -29.66 -42.54 -10.42
N GLY A 492 -30.64 -43.13 -9.74
CA GLY A 492 -31.56 -44.12 -10.28
C GLY A 492 -31.06 -45.56 -10.22
N GLU A 493 -29.77 -45.79 -9.98
CA GLU A 493 -29.20 -47.13 -9.83
C GLU A 493 -29.76 -47.83 -8.59
N MET A 494 -29.94 -49.15 -8.69
CA MET A 494 -30.39 -49.99 -7.59
C MET A 494 -29.30 -50.98 -7.19
N VAL A 495 -29.12 -51.17 -5.89
CA VAL A 495 -28.25 -52.21 -5.33
C VAL A 495 -29.06 -53.16 -4.46
N LYS A 496 -28.79 -54.44 -4.61
CA LYS A 496 -29.36 -55.51 -3.81
C LYS A 496 -28.35 -55.94 -2.77
N VAL A 497 -28.72 -55.78 -1.51
CA VAL A 497 -27.90 -56.13 -0.34
C VAL A 497 -28.48 -57.38 0.30
N SER A 498 -27.63 -58.36 0.59
CA SER A 498 -27.99 -59.57 1.35
C SER A 498 -26.85 -59.95 2.27
N TRP A 499 -27.18 -60.43 3.46
CA TRP A 499 -26.19 -60.87 4.45
C TRP A 499 -26.53 -62.25 4.97
N LYS A 500 -25.57 -62.97 5.54
CA LYS A 500 -25.82 -64.19 6.31
C LYS A 500 -24.76 -64.36 7.41
N PRO A 501 -25.13 -64.95 8.57
CA PRO A 501 -24.18 -65.20 9.64
C PRO A 501 -23.10 -66.20 9.21
N ASP A 502 -21.90 -66.07 9.77
CA ASP A 502 -20.87 -67.10 9.70
C ASP A 502 -21.21 -68.20 10.72
N LEU A 503 -22.00 -69.18 10.29
CA LEU A 503 -22.55 -70.23 11.16
C LEU A 503 -21.46 -71.08 11.82
N GLU A 504 -20.34 -71.31 11.14
CA GLU A 504 -19.21 -72.05 11.70
C GLU A 504 -18.60 -71.24 12.85
N HIS A 505 -18.29 -69.96 12.61
CA HIS A 505 -17.75 -69.10 13.65
C HIS A 505 -18.72 -68.88 14.82
N TYR A 506 -20.02 -68.76 14.56
CA TYR A 506 -21.02 -68.61 15.61
C TYR A 506 -21.10 -69.86 16.49
N LYS A 507 -21.06 -71.07 15.90
CA LYS A 507 -21.02 -72.33 16.65
C LYS A 507 -19.74 -72.47 17.48
N GLU A 508 -18.61 -72.02 16.97
CA GLU A 508 -17.36 -71.93 17.74
C GLU A 508 -17.52 -71.02 18.97
N LEU A 509 -18.13 -69.84 18.79
CA LEU A 509 -18.40 -68.90 19.88
C LEU A 509 -19.38 -69.48 20.91
N GLN A 510 -20.43 -70.19 20.47
CA GLN A 510 -21.36 -70.91 21.35
C GLN A 510 -20.66 -72.00 22.17
N ALA A 511 -19.70 -72.70 21.57
CA ALA A 511 -18.92 -73.73 22.27
C ALA A 511 -17.97 -73.13 23.32
N GLN A 512 -17.45 -71.92 23.07
CA GLN A 512 -16.50 -71.23 23.97
C GLN A 512 -17.19 -70.39 25.06
N THR A 513 -18.43 -69.96 24.83
CA THR A 513 -19.09 -68.93 25.65
C THR A 513 -20.39 -69.45 26.24
N TYR A 514 -20.40 -69.67 27.56
CA TYR A 514 -21.52 -70.33 28.25
C TYR A 514 -22.89 -69.69 27.99
N PHE A 515 -22.98 -68.36 27.97
CA PHE A 515 -24.27 -67.66 27.80
C PHE A 515 -24.78 -67.66 26.34
N LEU A 516 -23.95 -68.02 25.36
CA LEU A 516 -24.36 -68.11 23.95
C LEU A 516 -24.93 -69.48 23.59
N LYS A 517 -24.73 -70.49 24.43
CA LYS A 517 -25.06 -71.88 24.14
C LYS A 517 -26.54 -72.10 23.79
N ASP A 518 -27.42 -71.34 24.44
CA ASP A 518 -28.87 -71.43 24.26
C ASP A 518 -29.44 -70.29 23.41
N GLN A 519 -28.59 -69.39 22.90
CA GLN A 519 -29.03 -68.28 22.05
C GLN A 519 -29.31 -68.79 20.63
N PRO A 520 -30.41 -68.37 19.99
CA PRO A 520 -30.67 -68.69 18.59
C PRO A 520 -29.64 -68.03 17.69
N GLU A 521 -29.40 -68.64 16.52
CA GLU A 521 -28.57 -68.04 15.48
C GLU A 521 -29.12 -66.64 15.11
N PRO A 522 -28.28 -65.60 15.05
CA PRO A 522 -28.73 -64.26 14.72
C PRO A 522 -29.28 -64.24 13.29
N ASP A 523 -30.58 -64.02 13.16
CA ASP A 523 -31.30 -63.97 11.88
C ASP A 523 -31.60 -62.53 11.46
N ARG A 524 -31.26 -61.52 12.27
CA ARG A 524 -31.52 -60.10 11.99
C ARG A 524 -30.31 -59.23 12.22
N MET A 525 -30.15 -58.21 11.38
CA MET A 525 -29.08 -57.23 11.47
C MET A 525 -29.61 -55.85 11.03
N ASN A 526 -29.19 -54.79 11.71
CA ASN A 526 -29.58 -53.42 11.35
C ASN A 526 -28.57 -52.85 10.36
N PHE A 527 -29.09 -52.23 9.30
CA PHE A 527 -28.31 -51.53 8.29
C PHE A 527 -28.76 -50.07 8.23
N GLY A 528 -27.81 -49.15 8.26
CA GLY A 528 -28.03 -47.74 7.94
C GLY A 528 -27.49 -47.44 6.54
N PHE A 529 -28.33 -46.88 5.68
CA PHE A 529 -27.92 -46.42 4.35
C PHE A 529 -27.83 -44.89 4.36
N PHE A 530 -26.65 -44.37 4.05
CA PHE A 530 -26.32 -42.95 4.14
C PHE A 530 -25.78 -42.44 2.81
N LEU A 531 -26.10 -41.19 2.50
CA LEU A 531 -25.38 -40.43 1.50
C LEU A 531 -24.13 -39.83 2.13
N THR A 532 -22.98 -40.05 1.49
CA THR A 532 -21.72 -39.49 1.97
C THR A 532 -21.69 -37.99 1.68
N PHE A 533 -21.44 -37.20 2.74
CA PHE A 533 -21.15 -35.76 2.69
C PHE A 533 -22.16 -34.87 1.95
N SER A 534 -23.23 -34.49 2.67
CA SER A 534 -24.14 -33.41 2.28
C SER A 534 -23.89 -32.15 3.12
N TYR A 535 -24.01 -30.97 2.51
CA TYR A 535 -24.02 -29.73 3.29
C TYR A 535 -25.43 -29.51 3.85
N ASN A 536 -25.55 -29.46 5.18
CA ASN A 536 -26.82 -29.12 5.82
C ASN A 536 -27.08 -27.60 5.79
N ARG A 537 -28.24 -27.17 6.30
CA ARG A 537 -28.61 -25.74 6.44
C ARG A 537 -27.69 -24.92 7.34
N ALA A 538 -26.72 -25.53 8.03
CA ALA A 538 -25.68 -24.85 8.80
C ALA A 538 -24.31 -24.91 8.10
N GLY A 539 -24.24 -25.41 6.86
CA GLY A 539 -23.02 -25.47 6.05
C GLY A 539 -21.99 -26.44 6.63
N LYS A 540 -22.43 -27.31 7.54
CA LYS A 540 -21.65 -28.44 8.04
C LYS A 540 -21.80 -29.57 7.06
N ASN A 541 -20.67 -30.22 6.79
CA ASN A 541 -20.65 -31.46 6.03
C ASN A 541 -21.14 -32.59 6.95
N VAL A 542 -22.25 -33.23 6.59
CA VAL A 542 -22.89 -34.30 7.39
C VAL A 542 -23.25 -35.49 6.51
N MET A 543 -23.18 -36.68 7.06
CA MET A 543 -23.76 -37.88 6.42
C MET A 543 -25.28 -37.82 6.56
N GLU A 544 -26.00 -37.85 5.44
CA GLU A 544 -27.46 -37.81 5.42
C GLU A 544 -27.99 -39.24 5.43
N GLN A 545 -28.69 -39.64 6.49
CA GLN A 545 -29.29 -40.97 6.56
C GLN A 545 -30.47 -41.03 5.59
N LEU A 546 -30.39 -41.93 4.61
CA LEU A 546 -31.43 -42.17 3.62
C LEU A 546 -32.42 -43.24 4.11
N ALA A 547 -31.92 -44.30 4.74
CA ALA A 547 -32.75 -45.38 5.28
C ALA A 547 -32.12 -46.05 6.51
N SER A 548 -32.98 -46.66 7.33
CA SER A 548 -32.61 -47.59 8.41
C SER A 548 -33.43 -48.86 8.22
N ILE A 549 -32.77 -50.00 8.08
CA ILE A 549 -33.41 -51.24 7.63
C ILE A 549 -32.97 -52.38 8.56
N GLU A 550 -33.93 -53.03 9.18
CA GLU A 550 -33.71 -54.33 9.84
C GLU A 550 -33.83 -55.42 8.76
N MET A 551 -32.72 -56.10 8.50
CA MET A 551 -32.63 -57.12 7.44
C MET A 551 -32.62 -58.51 8.04
N THR A 552 -33.49 -59.39 7.55
CA THR A 552 -33.43 -60.83 7.83
C THR A 552 -32.29 -61.49 7.05
N ALA A 553 -31.56 -62.43 7.66
CA ALA A 553 -30.51 -63.21 7.02
C ALA A 553 -31.02 -63.88 5.72
N GLU A 554 -30.16 -63.90 4.70
CA GLU A 554 -30.40 -64.41 3.33
C GLU A 554 -31.49 -63.69 2.53
N ARG A 555 -32.33 -62.86 3.17
CA ARG A 555 -33.28 -62.00 2.48
C ARG A 555 -32.55 -60.81 1.88
N ALA A 556 -32.76 -60.62 0.59
CA ALA A 556 -32.20 -59.49 -0.12
C ALA A 556 -33.11 -58.26 -0.06
N TYR A 557 -32.49 -57.09 0.05
CA TYR A 557 -33.17 -55.79 0.07
C TYR A 557 -32.60 -54.90 -1.03
N GLU A 558 -33.49 -54.22 -1.76
CA GLU A 558 -33.12 -53.31 -2.84
C GLU A 558 -33.08 -51.87 -2.33
N LEU A 559 -31.98 -51.18 -2.59
CA LEU A 559 -31.76 -49.78 -2.26
C LEU A 559 -31.58 -49.00 -3.55
N LYS A 560 -32.30 -47.90 -3.69
CA LYS A 560 -32.19 -47.01 -4.85
C LYS A 560 -31.42 -45.75 -4.48
N ALA A 561 -30.42 -45.41 -5.28
CA ALA A 561 -29.72 -44.13 -5.14
C ALA A 561 -30.53 -42.99 -5.76
N GLU A 562 -30.95 -42.02 -4.95
CA GLU A 562 -31.61 -40.81 -5.48
C GLU A 562 -30.62 -39.86 -6.17
N ILE A 563 -29.36 -39.86 -5.72
CA ILE A 563 -28.28 -39.06 -6.29
C ILE A 563 -27.02 -39.88 -6.55
N SER A 564 -26.27 -39.43 -7.54
CA SER A 564 -24.98 -39.97 -7.92
C SER A 564 -23.91 -39.52 -6.93
N GLY A 565 -23.08 -40.44 -6.44
CA GLY A 565 -22.06 -40.14 -5.44
C GLY A 565 -21.66 -41.39 -4.67
N TYR A 566 -20.83 -41.20 -3.65
CA TYR A 566 -20.53 -42.26 -2.71
C TYR A 566 -21.68 -42.43 -1.73
N HIS A 567 -22.17 -43.66 -1.61
CA HIS A 567 -23.09 -44.09 -0.59
C HIS A 567 -22.36 -44.90 0.46
N HIS A 568 -22.85 -44.81 1.68
CA HIS A 568 -22.28 -45.41 2.87
C HIS A 568 -23.30 -46.37 3.47
N LEU A 569 -22.96 -47.65 3.54
CA LEU A 569 -23.73 -48.69 4.19
C LEU A 569 -23.05 -49.03 5.52
N ARG A 570 -23.73 -48.69 6.62
CA ARG A 570 -23.31 -49.03 7.97
C ARG A 570 -24.00 -50.30 8.43
N CYS A 571 -23.24 -51.34 8.69
CA CYS A 571 -23.75 -52.62 9.19
C CYS A 571 -23.55 -52.66 10.70
N PHE A 572 -24.63 -52.69 11.48
CA PHE A 572 -24.57 -52.81 12.93
C PHE A 572 -24.58 -54.29 13.31
N PHE A 573 -23.55 -54.75 13.99
CA PHE A 573 -23.42 -56.17 14.31
C PHE A 573 -24.44 -56.57 15.37
N PRO A 574 -25.11 -57.73 15.20
CA PRO A 574 -25.85 -58.36 16.28
C PRO A 574 -24.92 -58.61 17.46
N GLU A 575 -25.44 -58.52 18.68
CA GLU A 575 -24.67 -58.85 19.88
C GLU A 575 -24.00 -60.22 19.69
N HIS A 576 -22.68 -60.26 19.89
CA HIS A 576 -21.85 -61.47 19.83
C HIS A 576 -21.54 -62.06 18.44
N LEU A 577 -21.99 -61.46 17.34
CA LEU A 577 -21.58 -61.88 15.99
C LEU A 577 -20.44 -60.98 15.47
N PHE A 578 -19.21 -61.48 15.46
CA PHE A 578 -18.04 -60.72 14.98
C PHE A 578 -17.63 -61.05 13.54
N LYS A 579 -18.31 -62.01 12.88
CA LYS A 579 -18.07 -62.39 11.49
C LYS A 579 -19.38 -62.65 10.75
N PHE A 580 -19.48 -62.15 9.53
CA PHE A 580 -20.63 -62.42 8.66
C PHE A 580 -20.23 -62.34 7.19
N TYR A 581 -21.09 -62.87 6.32
CA TYR A 581 -20.95 -62.72 4.88
C TYR A 581 -21.91 -61.66 4.37
N LEU A 582 -21.44 -60.82 3.45
CA LEU A 582 -22.21 -59.76 2.81
C LEU A 582 -22.08 -59.87 1.29
N ASN A 583 -23.19 -59.77 0.58
CA ASN A 583 -23.21 -59.63 -0.86
C ASN A 583 -23.94 -58.33 -1.21
N ILE A 584 -23.28 -57.49 -2.00
CA ILE A 584 -23.85 -56.29 -2.59
C ILE A 584 -23.75 -56.46 -4.11
N SER A 585 -24.89 -56.51 -4.78
CA SER A 585 -24.98 -56.64 -6.24
C SER A 585 -25.69 -55.43 -6.83
N ARG A 586 -25.31 -55.01 -8.05
CA ARG A 586 -26.06 -53.99 -8.81
C ARG A 586 -27.22 -54.69 -9.50
N VAL A 587 -28.39 -54.07 -9.51
CA VAL A 587 -29.55 -54.56 -10.29
C VAL A 587 -29.46 -53.95 -11.68
N GLU A 588 -29.28 -54.79 -12.70
CA GLU A 588 -29.20 -54.37 -14.11
C GLU A 588 -30.55 -53.95 -14.70
#